data_AF-A0A260ZG35-F1
#
_entry.id   AF-A0A260ZG35-F1
#
_cell.length_a   1.000
_cell.length_b   1.000
_cell.length_c   1.000
_cell.angle_alpha   90.00
_cell.angle_beta   90.00
_cell.angle_gamma   90.00
#
_symmetry.space_group_name_H-M   'P 1'
#
loop_
_entity.id
_entity.type
_entity.pdbx_description
1 polymer ?
#
loop_
_entity_poly.entity_id
_entity_poly.type
_entity_poly.pdbx_seq_one_letter_code
_entity_poly.pdbx_strand_id
1 'polypeptide(L)'
;MKRQSSILQIFIEIHGMPSDHLRMLQIIAKYGFRIFNVDENLLCPLCCEYSMINELCIAQFGVVPLGITIPQQIDVRRMDHLDGN
;
A
#
# COMPACT_ATOMS: atom_id res chain seq x y z
N MET A 1 -16.41 -22.76 -19.32
CA MET A 1 -15.23 -21.90 -19.05
C MET A 1 -15.68 -20.81 -18.07
N LYS A 2 -15.39 -20.94 -16.77
CA LYS A 2 -15.71 -19.88 -15.79
C LYS A 2 -14.71 -18.74 -16.02
N ARG A 3 -15.18 -17.54 -16.37
CA ARG A 3 -14.35 -16.34 -16.30
C ARG A 3 -14.05 -16.10 -14.82
N GLN A 4 -12.87 -16.49 -14.38
CA GLN A 4 -12.33 -16.04 -13.09
C GLN A 4 -11.93 -14.58 -13.31
N SER A 5 -12.78 -13.64 -12.90
CA SER A 5 -12.43 -12.22 -12.88
C SER A 5 -11.41 -12.03 -11.77
N SER A 6 -10.14 -12.33 -12.05
CA SER A 6 -9.04 -12.04 -11.13
C SER A 6 -9.01 -10.54 -10.90
N ILE A 7 -9.09 -10.09 -9.65
CA ILE A 7 -8.94 -8.67 -9.32
C ILE A 7 -7.48 -8.31 -9.62
N LEU A 8 -7.26 -7.43 -10.60
CA LEU A 8 -5.92 -7.09 -11.09
C LEU A 8 -5.35 -5.88 -10.33
N GLN A 9 -6.20 -4.93 -9.96
CA GLN A 9 -5.83 -3.68 -9.30
C GLN A 9 -6.81 -3.36 -8.16
N ILE A 10 -6.29 -2.72 -7.11
CA ILE A 10 -7.04 -2.23 -5.95
C ILE A 10 -6.64 -0.77 -5.72
N PHE A 11 -7.62 0.08 -5.50
CA PHE A 11 -7.46 1.46 -5.02
C PHE A 11 -8.14 1.55 -3.67
N ILE A 12 -7.41 1.95 -2.64
CA ILE A 12 -7.92 2.04 -1.28
C ILE A 12 -7.43 3.31 -0.61
N GLU A 13 -8.36 4.10 -0.06
CA GLU A 13 -8.05 5.15 0.90
C GLU A 13 -8.12 4.56 2.30
N ILE A 14 -7.03 4.69 3.06
CA ILE A 14 -6.96 4.27 4.45
C ILE A 14 -6.96 5.52 5.32
N HIS A 15 -7.78 5.50 6.35
CA HIS A 15 -7.88 6.54 7.39
C HIS A 15 -7.36 5.93 8.70
N GLY A 16 -6.49 6.65 9.41
CA GLY A 16 -6.05 6.24 10.76
C GLY A 16 -4.58 6.53 11.02
N MET A 17 -4.04 5.89 12.06
CA MET A 17 -2.62 6.04 12.38
C MET A 17 -1.75 5.26 11.39
N PRO A 18 -0.46 5.60 11.23
CA PRO A 18 0.47 4.83 10.41
C PRO A 18 0.50 3.31 10.72
N SER A 19 0.19 2.91 11.97
CA SER A 19 0.01 1.51 12.36
C SER A 19 -1.17 0.82 11.69
N ASP A 20 -2.28 1.53 11.48
CA ASP A 20 -3.46 1.00 10.80
C ASP A 20 -3.18 0.80 9.31
N HIS A 21 -2.49 1.78 8.70
CA HIS A 21 -2.00 1.70 7.33
C HIS A 21 -1.10 0.47 7.17
N LEU A 22 -0.09 0.33 8.03
CA LEU A 22 0.83 -0.80 7.96
C LEU A 22 0.09 -2.14 8.09
N ARG A 23 -0.82 -2.26 9.05
CA ARG A 23 -1.61 -3.48 9.26
C ARG A 23 -2.40 -3.86 8.02
N MET A 24 -3.08 -2.90 7.40
CA MET A 24 -3.86 -3.12 6.17
C MET A 24 -2.97 -3.50 4.99
N LEU A 25 -1.86 -2.78 4.78
CA LEU A 25 -0.91 -3.06 3.70
C LEU A 25 -0.26 -4.44 3.87
N GLN A 26 0.06 -4.86 5.09
CA GLN A 26 0.55 -6.20 5.39
C GLN A 26 -0.48 -7.28 5.08
N ILE A 27 -1.77 -7.03 5.34
CA ILE A 27 -2.85 -7.97 4.99
C ILE A 27 -2.95 -8.10 3.47
N ILE A 28 -3.02 -6.99 2.74
CA ILE A 28 -3.18 -6.99 1.29
C ILE A 28 -1.96 -7.62 0.59
N ALA A 29 -0.75 -7.36 1.08
CA ALA A 29 0.48 -7.95 0.55
C ALA A 29 0.49 -9.49 0.59
N LYS A 30 -0.20 -10.12 1.57
CA LYS A 30 -0.34 -11.60 1.64
C LYS A 30 -1.15 -12.17 0.46
N TYR A 31 -1.95 -11.35 -0.21
CA TYR A 31 -2.74 -11.74 -1.39
C TYR A 31 -2.00 -11.47 -2.71
N GLY A 32 -0.70 -11.17 -2.67
CA GLY A 32 0.12 -10.96 -3.87
C GLY A 32 -0.11 -9.61 -4.52
N PHE A 33 -0.51 -8.59 -3.76
CA PHE A 33 -0.64 -7.21 -4.24
C PHE A 33 0.58 -6.38 -3.82
N ARG A 34 1.05 -5.54 -4.74
CA ARG A 34 2.18 -4.62 -4.53
C ARG A 34 1.75 -3.19 -4.77
N ILE A 35 2.24 -2.29 -3.92
CA ILE A 35 1.99 -0.84 -4.06
C ILE A 35 2.77 -0.35 -5.27
N PHE A 36 2.11 0.43 -6.12
CA PHE A 36 2.75 1.12 -7.25
C PHE A 36 2.50 2.63 -7.27
N ASN A 37 1.53 3.11 -6.48
CA ASN A 37 1.33 4.53 -6.24
C ASN A 37 0.83 4.77 -4.82
N VAL A 38 1.21 5.92 -4.25
CA VAL A 38 0.78 6.42 -2.95
C VAL A 38 0.43 7.88 -3.14
N ASP A 39 -0.75 8.30 -2.71
CA ASP A 39 -1.19 9.69 -2.75
C ASP A 39 -1.62 10.16 -1.36
N GLU A 40 -1.15 11.33 -0.94
CA GLU A 40 -1.44 11.88 0.38
C GLU A 40 -2.69 12.76 0.31
N ASN A 41 -3.59 12.62 1.28
CA ASN A 41 -4.76 13.47 1.32
C ASN A 41 -4.41 14.82 1.97
N LEU A 42 -4.37 15.89 1.16
CA LEU A 42 -4.01 17.25 1.62
C LEU A 42 -4.90 17.81 2.73
N LEU A 43 -6.12 17.29 2.89
CA LEU A 43 -7.08 17.73 3.90
C LEU A 43 -7.14 16.77 5.11
N CYS A 44 -6.52 15.60 5.02
CA CYS A 44 -6.47 14.61 6.08
C CYS A 44 -5.03 14.06 6.23
N PRO A 45 -4.24 14.60 7.18
CA PRO A 45 -2.86 14.15 7.42
C PRO A 45 -2.73 12.69 7.86
N LEU A 46 -3.84 12.07 8.26
CA LEU A 46 -3.95 10.67 8.68
C LEU A 46 -4.64 9.80 7.62
N CYS A 47 -4.78 10.30 6.39
CA CYS A 47 -5.38 9.57 5.29
C CYS A 47 -4.40 9.45 4.14
N CYS A 48 -4.39 8.30 3.49
CA CYS A 48 -3.53 8.06 2.33
C CYS A 48 -4.19 7.07 1.38
N GLU A 49 -4.09 7.37 0.09
CA GLU A 49 -4.56 6.52 -0.98
C GLU A 49 -3.44 5.62 -1.49
N TYR A 50 -3.72 4.32 -1.59
CA TYR A 50 -2.80 3.33 -2.10
C TYR A 50 -3.35 2.71 -3.37
N SER A 51 -2.56 2.78 -4.43
CA SER A 51 -2.82 2.02 -5.65
C SER A 51 -1.96 0.76 -5.66
N MET A 52 -2.61 -0.39 -5.78
CA MET A 52 -1.97 -1.70 -5.69
C MET A 52 -2.29 -2.55 -6.92
N ILE A 53 -1.33 -3.35 -7.35
CA ILE A 53 -1.46 -4.26 -8.48
C ILE A 53 -1.13 -5.69 -8.04
N ASN A 54 -1.88 -6.66 -8.55
CA ASN A 54 -1.55 -8.07 -8.36
C ASN A 54 -0.25 -8.39 -9.11
N GLU A 55 0.66 -9.13 -8.48
CA GLU A 55 1.95 -9.51 -9.06
C GLU A 55 1.82 -10.20 -10.42
N LEU A 56 0.76 -10.99 -10.61
CA LEU A 56 0.48 -11.69 -11.86
C LEU A 56 0.19 -10.74 -13.03
N CYS A 57 -0.09 -9.47 -12.75
CA CYS A 57 -0.53 -8.46 -13.71
C CYS A 57 0.54 -7.39 -13.97
N ILE A 58 1.62 -7.35 -13.19
CA ILE A 58 2.68 -6.34 -13.30
C ILE A 58 3.23 -6.28 -14.73
N ALA A 59 3.59 -7.44 -15.30
CA ALA A 59 4.14 -7.52 -16.65
C ALA A 59 3.12 -7.13 -17.73
N GLN A 60 1.84 -7.45 -17.51
CA GLN A 60 0.76 -7.12 -18.44
C GLN A 60 0.53 -5.60 -18.54
N PHE A 61 0.61 -4.90 -17.41
CA PHE A 61 0.33 -3.46 -17.34
C PHE A 61 1.58 -2.58 -17.31
N GLY A 62 2.78 -3.18 -17.35
CA GLY A 62 4.05 -2.44 -17.35
C GLY A 62 4.28 -1.59 -16.10
N VAL A 63 3.70 -1.99 -14.96
CA VAL A 63 3.76 -1.24 -13.71
C VAL A 63 5.09 -1.49 -12.99
N VAL A 64 5.65 -0.46 -12.35
CA VAL A 64 6.83 -0.58 -11.49
C VAL A 64 6.39 -0.46 -10.03
N PRO A 65 6.49 -1.52 -9.21
CA PRO A 65 6.18 -1.43 -7.78
C PRO A 65 7.13 -0.48 -7.06
N LEU A 66 6.59 0.30 -6.10
CA LEU A 66 7.39 1.19 -5.24
C LEU A 66 8.22 0.42 -4.20
N GLY A 67 7.86 -0.84 -3.95
CA GLY A 67 8.61 -1.73 -3.08
C GLY A 67 8.05 -3.15 -3.11
N ILE A 68 8.95 -4.12 -2.96
CA ILE A 68 8.60 -5.55 -2.87
C ILE A 68 8.39 -6.02 -1.43
N THR A 69 8.84 -5.24 -0.44
CA THR A 69 8.77 -5.62 0.98
C THR A 69 8.02 -4.56 1.77
N ILE A 70 6.87 -4.93 2.34
CA ILE A 70 6.20 -4.15 3.39
C ILE A 70 6.89 -4.50 4.72
N PRO A 71 7.34 -3.51 5.52
CA PRO A 71 7.96 -3.78 6.81
C PRO A 71 7.06 -4.60 7.73
N GLN A 72 7.62 -5.53 8.51
CA GLN A 72 6.84 -6.32 9.48
C GLN A 72 6.56 -5.55 10.78
N GLN A 73 7.39 -4.55 11.10
CA GLN A 73 7.25 -3.69 12.26
C GLN A 73 7.51 -2.24 11.85
N ILE A 74 6.84 -1.31 12.52
CA ILE A 74 7.19 0.11 12.46
C ILE A 74 8.51 0.26 13.23
N ASP A 75 9.56 0.70 12.56
CA ASP A 75 10.78 1.16 13.24
C ASP A 75 10.49 2.53 13.86
N VAL A 76 9.97 2.50 15.09
CA VAL A 76 9.58 3.71 15.85
C VAL A 76 10.75 4.68 16.00
N ARG A 77 12.00 4.19 15.97
CA ARG A 77 13.22 5.01 16.11
C ARG A 77 13.43 6.01 14.97
N ARG A 78 12.77 5.81 13.81
CA ARG A 78 12.81 6.75 12.69
C ARG A 78 11.68 7.78 12.68
N MET A 79 10.60 7.58 13.43
CA MET A 79 9.50 8.56 13.49
C MET A 79 9.80 9.72 14.46
N ASP A 80 10.64 9.50 15.47
CA ASP A 80 11.04 10.53 16.44
C ASP A 80 11.83 11.72 15.83
N HIS A 81 12.23 11.64 14.56
CA HIS A 81 12.95 12.72 13.86
C HIS A 81 12.06 13.70 13.10
N LEU A 82 10.74 13.45 12.99
CA LEU A 82 9.81 14.34 12.27
C LEU A 82 8.95 15.20 13.20
N ASP A 83 8.94 14.94 14.50
CA ASP A 83 8.21 15.73 15.51
C ASP A 83 9.10 16.80 16.18
N GLY A 84 10.22 17.17 15.56
CA GLY A 84 11.22 18.08 16.14
C GLY A 84 11.68 19.17 15.18
N ASN A 85 10.82 20.15 14.90
CA ASN A 85 11.15 21.59 14.86
C ASN A 85 9.89 22.45 14.60
#